data_AF-A0A6B3GKT7-F1
#
_entry.id   AF-A0A6B3GKT7-F1
#
_cell.length_a   1.000
_cell.length_b   1.000
_cell.length_c   1.000
_cell.angle_alpha   90.00
_cell.angle_beta   90.00
_cell.angle_gamma   90.00
#
_symmetry.space_group_name_H-M   'P 1'
#
loop_
_entity.id
_entity.type
_entity.pdbx_description
1 polymer ?
#
loop_
_entity_poly.entity_id
_entity_poly.type
_entity_poly.pdbx_seq_one_letter_code
_entity_poly.pdbx_strand_id
1 'polypeptide(L)'
;MKQDVIPGHTNVFEVTPNREGTFMGKCAELCGVDHSRMLFNVKVVSPERYQQHLKELAEKGQTGYVPAGIAQTDPARNAEKNQL
;
A
#
# COMPACT_ATOMS: atom_id res chain seq x y z
N MET A 1 -6.30 9.12 -9.18
CA MET A 1 -5.94 9.67 -7.85
C MET A 1 -4.45 9.96 -7.84
N LYS A 2 -4.03 11.12 -7.32
CA LYS A 2 -2.63 11.44 -6.96
C LYS A 2 -2.69 12.03 -5.55
N GLN A 3 -1.78 11.62 -4.68
CA GLN A 3 -1.58 12.22 -3.36
C GLN A 3 -0.07 12.27 -3.12
N ASP A 4 0.41 13.40 -2.59
CA ASP A 4 1.83 13.54 -2.26
C ASP A 4 2.16 12.85 -0.95
N VAL A 5 3.37 12.29 -0.87
CA VAL A 5 3.90 11.69 0.35
C VAL A 5 4.79 12.73 0.99
N ILE A 6 4.26 13.45 1.98
CA ILE A 6 4.97 14.50 2.69
C ILE A 6 5.44 13.90 4.02
N PRO A 7 6.77 13.81 4.27
CA PRO A 7 7.28 13.31 5.55
C PRO A 7 6.70 14.10 6.72
N GLY A 8 6.23 13.42 7.76
CA GLY A 8 5.61 14.09 8.90
C GLY A 8 4.10 14.29 8.79
N HIS A 9 3.51 14.05 7.62
CA HIS A 9 2.09 14.30 7.37
C HIS A 9 1.38 13.05 6.90
N THR A 10 0.32 12.73 7.62
CA THR A 10 -0.60 11.66 7.26
C THR A 10 -1.60 12.14 6.23
N ASN A 11 -1.65 11.44 5.09
CA ASN A 11 -2.68 11.64 4.09
C ASN A 11 -3.60 10.42 4.02
N VAL A 12 -4.88 10.66 3.72
CA VAL A 12 -5.88 9.61 3.50
C VAL A 12 -6.44 9.81 2.10
N PHE A 13 -6.58 8.71 1.36
CA PHE A 13 -7.31 8.70 0.10
C PHE A 13 -8.08 7.39 -0.05
N GLU A 14 -9.14 7.44 -0.85
CA GLU A 14 -9.98 6.29 -1.16
C GLU A 14 -10.16 6.20 -2.67
N VAL A 15 -10.16 4.97 -3.18
CA VAL A 15 -10.45 4.67 -4.58
C VAL A 15 -11.29 3.41 -4.62
N THR A 16 -12.41 3.48 -5.34
CA THR A 16 -13.25 2.31 -5.64
C THR A 16 -13.05 1.90 -7.09
N PRO A 17 -12.29 0.83 -7.37
CA PRO A 17 -12.11 0.34 -8.74
C PRO A 17 -13.44 -0.17 -9.31
N ASN A 18 -13.69 0.14 -10.58
CA ASN A 18 -14.90 -0.31 -11.29
C ASN A 18 -14.65 -1.43 -12.32
N ARG A 19 -13.38 -1.85 -12.49
CA ARG A 19 -13.00 -2.92 -13.40
C ARG A 19 -11.74 -3.62 -12.91
N GLU A 20 -11.69 -4.93 -13.09
CA GLU A 20 -10.47 -5.71 -12.89
C GLU A 20 -9.41 -5.38 -13.95
N GLY A 21 -8.14 -5.59 -13.59
CA GLY A 21 -7.01 -5.36 -14.49
C GLY A 21 -5.74 -4.89 -13.79
N THR A 22 -4.73 -4.58 -14.59
CA THR A 22 -3.47 -4.00 -14.11
C THR A 22 -3.37 -2.55 -14.54
N PHE A 23 -3.07 -1.68 -13.59
CA PHE A 23 -3.00 -0.24 -13.75
C PHE A 23 -1.59 0.22 -13.41
N MET A 24 -1.00 0.98 -14.32
CA MET A 24 0.35 1.51 -14.14
C MET A 24 0.31 2.78 -13.28
N GLY A 25 1.20 2.83 -12.31
CA GLY A 25 1.46 3.98 -11.47
C GLY A 25 2.90 4.47 -11.63
N LYS A 26 3.09 5.75 -11.35
CA LYS A 26 4.40 6.41 -11.36
C LYS A 26 4.46 7.42 -10.21
N CYS A 27 5.66 7.61 -9.66
CA CYS A 27 5.91 8.73 -8.77
C CYS A 27 5.63 10.05 -9.52
N ALA A 28 4.96 10.99 -8.86
CA ALA A 28 4.49 12.23 -9.47
C ALA A 28 5.03 13.48 -8.75
N GLU A 29 6.05 13.31 -7.92
CA GLU A 29 6.76 14.38 -7.22
C GLU A 29 8.27 14.10 -7.27
N LEU A 30 9.08 15.08 -7.69
CA LEU A 30 10.50 14.87 -7.91
C LEU A 30 11.21 14.56 -6.57
N CYS A 31 11.67 13.32 -6.41
CA CYS A 31 12.20 12.82 -5.14
C CYS A 31 13.69 12.44 -5.17
N GLY A 32 14.39 12.69 -6.28
CA GLY A 32 15.82 12.40 -6.44
C GLY A 32 16.20 11.91 -7.82
N VAL A 33 17.45 11.47 -7.97
CA VAL A 33 18.05 11.06 -9.25
C VAL A 33 17.31 9.89 -9.91
N ASP A 34 16.75 8.98 -9.11
CA ASP A 34 16.03 7.80 -9.59
C ASP A 34 14.51 8.02 -9.68
N HIS A 35 14.03 9.26 -9.59
CA HIS A 35 12.60 9.59 -9.63
C HIS A 35 11.86 8.94 -10.81
N SER A 36 12.45 8.96 -12.00
CA SER A 36 11.85 8.39 -13.22
C SER A 36 11.74 6.85 -13.20
N ARG A 37 12.47 6.18 -12.29
CA ARG A 37 12.49 4.73 -12.15
C ARG A 37 11.48 4.21 -11.12
N MET A 38 10.87 5.09 -10.35
CA MET A 38 9.86 4.74 -9.34
C MET A 38 8.49 4.47 -9.99
N LEU A 39 8.43 3.36 -10.72
CA LEU A 39 7.25 2.84 -11.39
C LEU A 39 6.65 1.70 -10.56
N PHE A 40 5.32 1.59 -10.56
CA PHE A 40 4.62 0.52 -9.85
C PHE A 40 3.37 0.09 -10.61
N ASN A 41 2.84 -1.08 -10.27
CA ASN A 41 1.60 -1.60 -10.84
C ASN A 41 0.61 -1.89 -9.71
N VAL A 42 -0.65 -1.52 -9.92
CA VAL A 42 -1.78 -1.92 -9.07
C VAL A 42 -2.60 -2.95 -9.83
N LYS A 43 -2.86 -4.10 -9.21
CA LYS A 43 -3.72 -5.12 -9.79
C LYS A 43 -5.05 -5.14 -9.04
N VAL A 44 -6.12 -4.85 -9.76
CA VAL A 44 -7.50 -5.03 -9.29
C VAL A 44 -7.94 -6.43 -9.70
N VAL A 45 -8.39 -7.21 -8.72
CA VAL A 45 -8.74 -8.62 -8.86
C VAL A 45 -10.06 -8.91 -8.16
N SER A 46 -10.63 -10.08 -8.42
CA SER A 46 -11.82 -10.55 -7.71
C SER A 46 -11.56 -10.68 -6.19
N PRO A 47 -12.61 -10.58 -5.35
CA PRO A 47 -12.49 -10.74 -3.91
C PRO A 47 -11.86 -12.08 -3.51
N GLU A 48 -12.20 -13.18 -4.17
CA GLU A 48 -11.72 -14.52 -3.88
C GLU A 48 -10.21 -14.61 -4.13
N ARG A 49 -9.75 -14.06 -5.25
CA ARG A 49 -8.33 -14.01 -5.59
C ARG A 49 -7.54 -13.16 -4.60
N TYR A 50 -8.12 -12.05 -4.15
CA TYR A 50 -7.50 -11.21 -3.12
C TYR A 50 -7.34 -11.98 -1.80
N GLN A 51 -8.40 -12.65 -1.33
CA GLN A 51 -8.36 -13.44 -0.10
C GLN A 51 -7.36 -14.59 -0.17
N GLN A 52 -7.29 -15.29 -1.30
CA GLN A 52 -6.29 -16.33 -1.51
C GLN A 52 -4.87 -15.76 -1.43
N HIS A 53 -4.63 -14.61 -2.06
CA HIS A 53 -3.32 -13.96 -2.04
C HIS A 53 -2.89 -13.57 -0.62
N LEU A 54 -3.80 -13.05 0.21
CA LEU A 54 -3.50 -12.73 1.61
C LEU A 54 -3.06 -13.97 2.41
N LYS A 55 -3.70 -15.13 2.19
CA LYS A 55 -3.29 -16.39 2.85
C LYS A 55 -1.88 -16.81 2.44
N GLU A 56 -1.58 -16.78 1.13
CA GLU A 56 -0.26 -17.11 0.61
C GLU A 56 0.84 -16.19 1.17
N LEU A 57 0.56 -14.90 1.34
CA LEU A 57 1.49 -13.96 1.97
C LEU A 57 1.72 -14.29 3.45
N ALA A 58 0.65 -14.60 4.19
CA ALA A 58 0.74 -14.98 5.60
C ALA A 58 1.54 -16.28 5.80
N GLU A 59 1.33 -17.29 4.96
CA GLU A 59 2.11 -18.54 4.95
C GLU A 59 3.60 -18.28 4.71
N LYS A 60 3.94 -17.23 3.94
CA LYS A 60 5.32 -16.77 3.70
C LYS A 60 5.86 -15.84 4.79
N GLY A 61 5.09 -15.58 5.86
CA GLY A 61 5.45 -14.65 6.94
C GLY A 61 5.36 -13.16 6.55
N GLN A 62 4.75 -12.84 5.41
CA GLN A 62 4.60 -11.47 4.90
C GLN A 62 3.30 -10.84 5.39
N THR A 63 3.17 -10.69 6.71
CA THR A 63 1.92 -10.27 7.38
C THR A 63 1.68 -8.76 7.38
N GLY A 64 2.55 -7.98 6.73
CA GLY A 64 2.47 -6.51 6.73
C GLY A 64 2.98 -5.85 8.02
N TYR A 65 3.57 -6.63 8.95
CA TYR A 65 4.23 -6.08 10.12
C TYR A 65 5.49 -5.29 9.72
N VAL A 66 5.51 -4.00 10.04
CA VAL A 66 6.70 -3.15 9.94
C VAL A 66 7.30 -3.02 11.35
N PRO A 67 8.54 -3.47 11.59
CA PRO A 67 9.18 -3.38 12.90
C PRO A 67 9.17 -1.96 13.47
N ALA A 68 8.93 -1.85 14.79
CA ALA A 68 8.94 -0.58 15.50
C ALA A 68 10.31 0.13 15.39
N GLY A 69 10.31 1.44 15.14
CA GLY A 69 11.53 2.27 15.02
C GLY A 69 11.47 3.34 13.92
N ILE A 70 10.50 3.27 13.02
CA ILE A 70 10.20 4.34 12.05
C ILE A 70 9.14 5.23 12.67
N ALA A 71 9.42 6.52 12.83
CA ALA A 71 8.45 7.50 13.31
C ALA A 71 7.29 7.59 12.30
N GLN A 72 6.17 6.95 12.63
CA GLN A 72 4.94 7.06 11.84
C GLN A 72 4.18 8.29 12.30
N THR A 73 3.85 9.17 11.36
CA THR A 73 2.86 10.23 11.58
C THR A 73 1.50 9.61 11.30
N ASP A 74 0.64 9.64 12.30
CA ASP A 74 -0.48 8.70 12.52
C ASP A 74 -1.77 9.06 11.74
N PRO A 75 -2.60 8.08 11.34
CA PRO A 75 -4.05 8.16 11.56
C PRO A 75 -4.66 6.91 12.22
N ALA A 76 -3.92 5.82 12.38
CA ALA A 76 -4.27 4.75 13.29
C ALA A 76 -3.02 3.99 13.77
N ARG A 77 -2.82 3.93 15.10
CA ARG A 77 -2.87 2.67 15.85
C ARG A 77 -3.17 1.50 14.91
N ASN A 78 -2.12 0.87 14.36
CA ASN A 78 -2.17 -0.18 13.35
C ASN A 78 -3.46 -1.02 13.44
N ALA A 79 -4.29 -0.93 12.41
CA ALA A 79 -5.57 -1.63 12.34
C ALA A 79 -5.42 -3.12 12.71
N GLU A 80 -6.37 -3.55 13.56
CA GLU A 80 -6.64 -4.86 14.14
C GLU A 80 -5.50 -5.62 14.86
N LYS A 81 -5.55 -5.57 16.20
CA LYS A 81 -5.03 -6.64 17.05
C LYS A 81 -5.83 -7.91 16.73
N ASN A 82 -5.29 -8.77 15.87
CA ASN A 82 -5.83 -10.11 15.68
C ASN A 82 -5.45 -10.96 16.92
N GLN A 83 -6.22 -10.80 18.01
CA GLN A 83 -6.24 -11.74 19.12
C GLN A 83 -7.14 -12.91 18.71
N LEU A 84 -6.52 -13.96 18.21
CA LEU A 84 -7.04 -15.32 18.31
C LEU A 84 -6.71 -15.87 19.70
#